data_AF-A0AB34FKS3-F1
#
_entry.id   AF-A0AB34FKS3-F1
#
_cell.length_a   1.000
_cell.length_b   1.000
_cell.length_c   1.000
_cell.angle_alpha   90.00
_cell.angle_beta   90.00
_cell.angle_gamma   90.00
#
_symmetry.space_group_name_H-M   'P 1'
#
loop_
_entity.id
_entity.type
_entity.pdbx_description
1 polymer ?
#
loop_
_entity_poly.entity_id
_entity_poly.type
_entity_poly.pdbx_seq_one_letter_code
_entity_poly.pdbx_strand_id
1 'polypeptide(L)' 'MPADSDKRAAAQQAVDILHEISTILNCHLDRRTLSICISMIERGVNPEAMAQVVKELRQEAQRVE' A
#
# COMPACT_ATOMS: atom_id res chain seq x y z
N MET A 1 9.87 27.09 5.95
CA MET A 1 9.23 26.01 5.18
C MET A 1 10.10 24.78 5.34
N PRO A 2 9.58 23.61 5.75
CA PRO A 2 10.38 22.38 5.72
C PRO A 2 10.90 22.18 4.30
N ALA A 3 12.18 21.80 4.17
CA ALA A 3 12.77 21.60 2.85
C ALA A 3 12.05 20.44 2.16
N ASP A 4 11.88 20.50 0.84
CA ASP A 4 11.18 19.42 0.11
C ASP A 4 11.88 18.05 0.25
N SER A 5 13.17 18.05 0.63
CA SER A 5 13.91 16.86 1.06
C SER A 5 13.29 16.18 2.29
N ASP A 6 12.85 16.96 3.27
CA ASP A 6 12.35 16.45 4.56
C ASP A 6 11.01 15.76 4.37
N LYS A 7 10.15 16.32 3.50
CA LYS A 7 8.87 15.72 3.13
C LYS A 7 9.05 14.37 2.42
N ARG A 8 10.03 14.29 1.50
CA ARG A 8 10.34 13.03 0.80
C ARG A 8 10.89 11.98 1.74
N ALA A 9 11.78 12.37 2.67
CA ALA A 9 12.31 11.48 3.69
C ALA A 9 11.19 10.93 4.60
N ALA A 10 10.28 11.79 5.05
CA ALA A 10 9.14 11.39 5.88
C ALA A 10 8.20 10.43 5.13
N ALA A 11 7.89 10.69 3.85
CA ALA A 11 7.07 9.80 3.04
C ALA A 11 7.72 8.42 2.86
N GLN A 12 9.03 8.37 2.61
CA GLN A 12 9.76 7.12 2.50
C GLN A 12 9.72 6.32 3.81
N GLN A 13 9.93 7.00 4.95
CA GLN A 13 9.87 6.38 6.26
C GLN A 13 8.47 5.84 6.57
N ALA A 14 7.41 6.57 6.21
CA ALA A 14 6.04 6.09 6.37
C ALA A 14 5.78 4.80 5.58
N VAL A 15 6.23 4.73 4.33
CA VAL A 15 6.12 3.51 3.51
C VAL A 15 6.92 2.35 4.12
N ASP A 16 8.11 2.61 4.66
CA ASP A 16 8.93 1.59 5.31
C ASP A 16 8.22 0.98 6.53
N ILE A 17 7.69 1.84 7.42
CA ILE A 17 6.94 1.40 8.61
C ILE A 17 5.69 0.62 8.20
N LEU A 18 4.92 1.11 7.23
CA LEU A 18 3.71 0.43 6.76
C LEU A 18 4.02 -0.93 6.12
N HIS A 19 5.15 -1.06 5.42
CA HIS A 19 5.57 -2.33 4.84
C HIS A 19 5.97 -3.35 5.92
N GLU A 20 6.65 -2.90 6.97
CA GLU A 20 6.97 -3.74 8.12
C GLU A 20 5.69 -4.24 8.82
N ILE A 21 4.72 -3.34 9.06
CA ILE A 21 3.40 -3.72 9.60
C ILE A 21 2.71 -4.74 8.69
N SER A 22 2.67 -4.51 7.38
CA SER A 22 2.09 -5.43 6.40
C SER A 22 2.76 -6.81 6.43
N THR A 23 4.07 -6.86 6.68
CA THR A 23 4.84 -8.11 6.79
C THR A 23 4.47 -8.86 8.07
N ILE A 24 4.42 -8.16 9.20
CA ILE A 24 4.03 -8.74 10.50
C ILE A 24 2.61 -9.33 10.43
N LEU A 25 1.69 -8.64 9.77
CA LEU A 25 0.31 -9.07 9.60
C LEU A 25 0.10 -10.08 8.47
N ASN A 26 1.16 -10.51 7.79
CA ASN A 26 1.08 -11.41 6.63
C ASN A 26 0.07 -10.94 5.56
N CYS A 27 0.00 -9.65 5.28
CA CYS A 27 -0.88 -9.12 4.22
C CYS A 27 -0.39 -9.49 2.81
N HIS A 28 0.86 -9.98 2.69
CA HIS A 28 1.52 -10.34 1.45
C HIS A 28 1.51 -9.20 0.41
N LEU A 29 1.68 -7.95 0.85
CA LEU A 29 1.81 -6.80 -0.03
C LEU A 29 3.29 -6.45 -0.21
N ASP A 30 3.75 -6.42 -1.46
CA ASP A 30 5.06 -5.90 -1.79
C ASP A 30 5.05 -4.35 -1.72
N ARG A 31 6.24 -3.75 -1.61
CA ARG A 31 6.41 -2.29 -1.45
C ARG A 31 5.72 -1.48 -2.54
N ARG A 32 5.70 -1.99 -3.79
CA ARG A 32 5.07 -1.28 -4.91
C ARG A 32 3.56 -1.28 -4.76
N THR A 33 2.95 -2.43 -4.50
CA THR A 33 1.49 -2.52 -4.29
C THR A 33 1.05 -1.68 -3.10
N LEU A 34 1.80 -1.72 -1.99
CA LEU A 34 1.51 -0.89 -0.82
C LEU A 34 1.54 0.61 -1.15
N SER A 35 2.54 1.06 -1.91
CA SER A 35 2.64 2.47 -2.32
C SER A 35 1.46 2.91 -3.21
N ILE A 36 0.97 2.02 -4.07
CA ILE A 36 -0.23 2.26 -4.89
C ILE A 36 -1.46 2.37 -3.99
N CYS A 37 -1.64 1.45 -3.04
CA CYS A 37 -2.74 1.48 -2.08
C CYS A 37 -2.76 2.79 -1.28
N ILE A 38 -1.60 3.22 -0.75
CA ILE A 38 -1.46 4.50 -0.05
C ILE A 38 -1.90 5.66 -0.94
N SER A 39 -1.37 5.74 -2.17
CA SER A 39 -1.70 6.82 -3.11
C SER A 39 -3.20 6.88 -3.45
N MET A 40 -3.86 5.73 -3.52
CA MET A 40 -5.30 5.65 -3.78
C MET A 40 -6.12 6.06 -2.55
N ILE A 41 -5.71 5.64 -1.34
CA ILE A 41 -6.36 6.05 -0.08
C ILE A 41 -6.22 7.57 0.13
N GLU A 42 -5.05 8.13 -0.14
CA GLU A 42 -4.81 9.59 -0.09
C GLU A 42 -5.70 10.39 -1.07
N ARG A 43 -6.16 9.75 -2.15
CA ARG A 43 -7.11 10.32 -3.11
C ARG A 43 -8.58 10.11 -2.71
N GLY A 44 -8.84 9.54 -1.53
CA GLY A 44 -10.19 9.34 -0.99
C GLY A 44 -10.82 7.98 -1.29
N VAL A 45 -10.05 7.01 -1.81
CA VAL A 45 -10.56 5.64 -1.99
C VAL A 45 -10.78 4.99 -0.62
N ASN A 46 -11.94 4.37 -0.43
CA ASN A 46 -12.26 3.63 0.79
C ASN A 46 -11.30 2.42 0.98
N PRO A 47 -10.59 2.31 2.13
CA PRO A 47 -9.64 1.22 2.37
C PRO A 47 -10.26 -0.19 2.38
N GLU A 48 -11.47 -0.34 2.89
CA GLU A 48 -12.17 -1.64 2.94
C GLU A 48 -12.55 -2.12 1.53
N ALA A 49 -13.10 -1.21 0.70
CA ALA A 49 -13.42 -1.50 -0.69
C ALA A 49 -12.14 -1.85 -1.49
N MET A 50 -11.04 -1.15 -1.24
CA MET A 50 -9.75 -1.46 -1.86
C MET A 50 -9.22 -2.84 -1.45
N ALA A 51 -9.33 -3.19 -0.17
CA ALA A 51 -8.92 -4.51 0.31
C ALA A 51 -9.73 -5.62 -0.35
N GLN A 52 -11.02 -5.39 -0.60
CA GLN A 52 -11.88 -6.32 -1.34
C GLN A 52 -11.40 -6.50 -2.79
N VAL A 53 -11.12 -5.41 -3.51
CA VAL A 53 -10.58 -5.46 -4.88
C VAL A 53 -9.23 -6.20 -4.95
N VAL A 54 -8.32 -5.96 -3.99
CA VAL A 54 -7.03 -6.66 -3.95
C VAL A 54 -7.23 -8.17 -3.76
N LYS A 55 -8.18 -8.59 -2.92
CA LYS A 55 -8.50 -10.01 -2.73
C LYS A 55 -9.07 -10.63 -4.00
N GLU A 56 -10.01 -9.95 -4.66
CA GLU A 56 -10.64 -10.41 -5.89
C GLU A 56 -9.61 -10.58 -7.02
N LEU A 57 -8.77 -9.57 -7.26
CA LEU A 57 -7.72 -9.64 -8.29
C LEU A 57 -6.73 -10.78 -8.04
N ARG A 58 -6.38 -11.06 -6.78
CA ARG A 58 -5.52 -12.20 -6.41
C ARG A 58 -6.20 -13.54 -6.69
N GLN A 59 -7.48 -13.65 -6.38
CA GLN A 59 -8.26 -14.87 -6.66
C GLN A 59 -8.42 -15.11 -8.16
N GLU A 60 -8.65 -14.05 -8.94
CA GLU A 60 -8.73 -14.14 -10.40
C GLU A 60 -7.39 -14.54 -11.02
N ALA A 61 -6.28 -13.95 -10.58
CA ALA A 61 -4.95 -14.31 -11.06
C ALA A 61 -4.66 -15.81 -10.86
N GLN A 62 -5.02 -16.37 -9.69
CA GLN A 62 -4.86 -17.80 -9.38
C GLN A 62 -5.75 -18.72 -10.22
N ARG A 63 -6.84 -18.22 -10.82
CA ARG A 63 -7.74 -19.00 -11.68
C ARG A 63 -7.30 -19.02 -13.14
N VAL A 64 -6.45 -18.07 -13.53
CA VAL A 64 -5.94 -17.91 -14.91
C VAL A 64 -4.65 -18.72 -15.11
N GLU A 65 -4.01 -19.17 -14.02
CA GLU A 65 -2.90 -20.13 -13.98
C GLU A 65 -3.40 -21.58 -13.88
#